data_AF-A0A2N1MN89-F1
#
_entry.id   AF-A0A2N1MN89-F1
#
_cell.length_a   1.000
_cell.length_b   1.000
_cell.length_c   1.000
_cell.angle_alpha   90.00
_cell.angle_beta   90.00
_cell.angle_gamma   90.00
#
_symmetry.space_group_name_H-M   'P 1'
#
loop_
_entity.id
_entity.type
_entity.pdbx_description
1 polymer ?
#
loop_
_entity_poly.entity_id
_entity_poly.type
_entity_poly.pdbx_seq_one_letter_code
_entity_poly.pdbx_strand_id
1 'polypeptide(L)'
;MSLINFNENPFMALTSSFLIEKISILMVIAIILHAVKQKISDEINSQAQCILDRINNIEKVVNDLYEEKRRREVVQRTNPNETKSINSSTSSYSSNIQSEGVSYDIWSRFIKIADRIIFEKNLALDEVCNRIAIEISDSGVGKICAQTVNNFYQE
;
A
#
# COMPACT_ATOMS: atom_id res chain seq x y z
N MET A 1 -71.96 -18.85 39.10
CA MET A 1 -70.60 -18.95 38.52
C MET A 1 -70.14 -17.56 38.20
N SER A 2 -69.24 -16.98 39.00
CA SER A 2 -68.71 -15.64 38.76
C SER A 2 -67.35 -15.78 38.07
N LEU A 3 -67.22 -15.21 36.87
CA LEU A 3 -65.99 -15.12 36.10
C LEU A 3 -65.03 -14.19 36.85
N ILE A 4 -63.85 -14.71 37.19
CA ILE A 4 -62.79 -13.97 37.87
C ILE A 4 -62.30 -12.89 36.90
N ASN A 5 -62.55 -11.64 37.29
CA ASN A 5 -62.13 -10.45 36.58
C ASN A 5 -60.61 -10.30 36.81
N PHE A 6 -59.80 -10.56 35.77
CA PHE A 6 -58.37 -10.28 35.81
C PHE A 6 -58.20 -8.76 35.84
N ASN A 7 -58.07 -8.23 37.05
CA ASN A 7 -57.61 -6.87 37.30
C ASN A 7 -56.15 -6.77 36.82
N GLU A 8 -55.97 -6.40 35.55
CA GLU A 8 -54.68 -6.05 34.98
C GLU A 8 -54.08 -4.89 35.80
N ASN A 9 -53.07 -5.19 36.61
CA ASN A 9 -52.43 -4.19 37.46
C ASN A 9 -51.60 -3.25 36.57
N PRO A 10 -52.01 -1.98 36.35
CA PRO A 10 -51.34 -1.07 35.42
C PRO A 10 -49.89 -0.75 35.84
N PHE A 11 -49.58 -0.94 37.13
CA PHE A 11 -48.25 -0.77 37.69
C PHE A 11 -47.22 -1.80 37.15
N MET A 12 -47.65 -3.04 36.84
CA MET A 12 -46.77 -4.07 36.28
C MET A 12 -46.51 -3.85 34.78
N ALA A 13 -47.46 -3.27 34.06
CA ALA A 13 -47.30 -2.89 32.66
C ALA A 13 -46.26 -1.75 32.50
N LEU A 14 -46.34 -0.73 33.36
CA LEU A 14 -45.41 0.41 33.36
C LEU A 14 -43.96 -0.01 33.64
N THR A 15 -43.73 -0.92 34.59
CA THR A 15 -42.38 -1.40 34.91
C THR A 15 -41.79 -2.29 33.81
N SER A 16 -42.63 -3.10 33.15
CA SER A 16 -42.19 -3.94 32.02
C SER A 16 -41.76 -3.12 30.79
N SER A 17 -42.48 -2.04 30.46
CA SER A 17 -42.13 -1.15 29.33
C SER A 17 -40.77 -0.47 29.55
N PHE A 18 -40.50 -0.01 30.78
CA PHE A 18 -39.23 0.63 31.12
C PHE A 18 -38.03 -0.34 31.00
N LEU A 19 -38.21 -1.60 31.39
CA LEU A 19 -37.16 -2.62 31.28
C LEU A 19 -36.87 -2.99 29.82
N ILE A 20 -37.89 -3.12 28.98
CA ILE A 20 -37.75 -3.43 27.55
C ILE A 20 -36.96 -2.33 26.83
N GLU A 21 -37.26 -1.06 27.10
CA GLU A 21 -36.54 0.07 26.51
C GLU A 21 -35.05 0.06 26.87
N LYS A 22 -34.70 -0.20 28.14
CA LYS A 22 -33.31 -0.28 28.59
C LYS A 22 -32.55 -1.44 27.95
N ILE A 23 -33.18 -2.61 27.82
CA ILE A 23 -32.59 -3.77 27.15
C ILE A 23 -32.35 -3.47 25.67
N SER A 24 -33.29 -2.80 25.00
CA SER A 24 -33.15 -2.40 23.60
C SER A 24 -31.96 -1.46 23.39
N ILE A 25 -31.77 -0.47 24.26
CA ILE A 25 -30.63 0.47 24.19
C ILE A 25 -29.29 -0.29 24.38
N LEU A 26 -29.23 -1.22 25.34
CA LEU A 26 -28.01 -2.02 25.57
C LEU A 26 -27.65 -2.89 24.37
N MET A 27 -28.63 -3.51 23.70
CA MET A 27 -28.37 -4.29 22.49
C MET A 27 -27.80 -3.44 21.36
N VAL A 28 -28.34 -2.24 21.13
CA VAL A 28 -27.82 -1.33 20.09
C VAL A 28 -26.38 -0.92 20.39
N ILE A 29 -26.07 -0.57 21.64
CA ILE A 29 -24.69 -0.23 22.05
C ILE A 29 -23.75 -1.42 21.81
N ALA A 30 -24.16 -2.63 22.17
CA ALA A 30 -23.35 -3.83 21.97
C ALA A 30 -23.05 -4.09 20.49
N ILE A 31 -24.04 -3.92 19.61
CA ILE A 31 -23.87 -4.07 18.16
C ILE A 31 -22.90 -3.02 17.61
N ILE A 32 -23.05 -1.76 18.00
CA ILE A 32 -22.16 -0.68 17.55
C ILE A 32 -20.73 -0.94 18.03
N LEU A 33 -20.55 -1.29 19.30
CA LEU A 33 -19.24 -1.58 19.87
C LEU A 33 -18.56 -2.75 19.14
N HIS A 34 -19.32 -3.81 18.84
CA HIS A 34 -18.84 -4.95 18.07
C HIS A 34 -18.42 -4.54 16.66
N ALA A 35 -19.24 -3.76 15.95
CA ALA A 35 -18.94 -3.30 14.59
C ALA A 35 -17.70 -2.39 14.55
N VAL A 36 -17.56 -1.48 15.51
CA VAL A 36 -16.38 -0.61 15.63
C VAL A 36 -15.12 -1.43 15.92
N LYS A 37 -15.20 -2.37 16.87
CA LYS A 37 -14.08 -3.25 17.20
C LYS A 37 -13.63 -4.09 16.00
N GLN A 38 -14.58 -4.63 15.23
CA GLN A 38 -14.29 -5.41 14.04
C GLN A 38 -13.58 -4.57 12.98
N LYS A 39 -14.11 -3.39 12.67
CA LYS A 39 -13.52 -2.49 11.66
C LYS A 39 -12.10 -2.07 12.01
N ILE A 40 -11.84 -1.76 13.29
CA ILE A 40 -10.49 -1.42 13.77
C ILE A 40 -9.57 -2.64 13.64
N SER A 41 -10.04 -3.83 14.02
CA SER A 41 -9.26 -5.07 13.91
C SER A 41 -8.88 -5.38 12.47
N ASP A 42 -9.81 -5.23 11.53
CA ASP A 42 -9.59 -5.55 10.11
C ASP A 42 -8.57 -4.60 9.48
N GLU A 43 -8.65 -3.30 9.78
CA GLU A 43 -7.70 -2.30 9.30
C GLU A 43 -6.29 -2.56 9.84
N ILE A 44 -6.17 -2.81 11.15
CA ILE A 44 -4.87 -3.13 11.77
C ILE A 44 -4.28 -4.40 11.16
N ASN A 45 -5.10 -5.44 10.96
CA ASN A 45 -4.63 -6.71 10.41
C ASN A 45 -4.19 -6.55 8.93
N SER A 46 -4.93 -5.78 8.14
CA SER A 46 -4.54 -5.46 6.76
C SER A 46 -3.21 -4.70 6.69
N GLN A 47 -3.01 -3.72 7.57
CA GLN A 47 -1.75 -2.98 7.65
C GLN A 47 -0.58 -3.88 8.10
N ALA A 48 -0.80 -4.72 9.11
CA ALA A 48 0.21 -5.66 9.58
C ALA A 48 0.65 -6.64 8.49
N GLN A 49 -0.30 -7.18 7.72
CA GLN A 49 -0.01 -8.08 6.61
C GLN A 49 0.80 -7.38 5.50
N CYS A 50 0.43 -6.14 5.15
CA CYS A 50 1.17 -5.33 4.18
C CYS A 50 2.63 -5.08 4.64
N ILE A 51 2.84 -4.80 5.91
CA ILE A 51 4.20 -4.63 6.48
C ILE A 51 4.98 -5.95 6.38
N LEU A 52 4.36 -7.09 6.69
CA LEU A 52 4.99 -8.41 6.62
C LEU A 52 5.43 -8.75 5.19
N ASP A 53 4.57 -8.50 4.19
CA ASP A 53 4.89 -8.74 2.78
C ASP A 53 6.07 -7.89 2.30
N ARG A 54 6.13 -6.62 2.77
CA ARG A 54 7.27 -5.73 2.49
C ARG A 54 8.57 -6.24 3.11
N ILE A 55 8.53 -6.74 4.34
CA ILE A 55 9.70 -7.32 5.02
C ILE A 55 10.20 -8.54 4.23
N ASN A 56 9.31 -9.43 3.82
CA ASN A 56 9.66 -10.61 3.01
C ASN A 56 10.31 -10.23 1.67
N ASN A 57 9.82 -9.17 1.02
CA ASN A 57 10.42 -8.68 -0.21
C ASN A 57 11.83 -8.11 0.02
N ILE A 58 12.03 -7.34 1.10
CA ILE A 58 13.36 -6.82 1.47
C ILE A 58 14.33 -7.97 1.76
N GLU A 59 13.89 -8.99 2.50
CA GLU A 59 14.71 -10.18 2.78
C GLU A 59 15.17 -10.87 1.50
N LYS A 60 14.25 -11.03 0.53
CA LYS A 60 14.58 -11.59 -0.78
C LYS A 60 15.63 -10.75 -1.51
N VAL A 61 15.44 -9.43 -1.61
CA VAL A 61 16.37 -8.52 -2.28
C VAL A 61 17.75 -8.56 -1.63
N VAL A 62 17.82 -8.59 -0.29
CA VAL A 62 19.09 -8.68 0.44
C VAL A 62 19.79 -10.01 0.15
N ASN A 63 19.05 -11.13 0.11
CA ASN A 63 19.62 -12.43 -0.22
C ASN A 63 20.15 -12.47 -1.67
N ASP A 64 19.40 -11.93 -2.63
CA ASP A 64 19.82 -11.85 -4.03
C ASP A 64 21.11 -11.02 -4.18
N LEU A 65 21.18 -9.86 -3.49
CA LEU A 65 22.38 -9.02 -3.47
C LEU A 65 23.59 -9.70 -2.82
N TYR A 66 23.36 -10.47 -1.75
CA TYR A 66 24.41 -11.22 -1.07
C TYR A 66 25.02 -12.29 -1.98
N GLU A 67 24.18 -13.10 -2.63
CA GLU A 67 24.65 -14.13 -3.57
C GLU A 67 25.32 -13.53 -4.80
N GLU A 68 24.80 -12.42 -5.32
CA GLU A 68 25.41 -11.69 -6.43
C GLU A 68 26.80 -11.15 -6.08
N LYS A 69 26.96 -10.56 -4.88
CA LYS A 69 28.26 -10.12 -4.36
C LYS A 69 29.24 -11.30 -4.27
N ARG A 70 28.80 -12.43 -3.72
CA ARG A 70 29.60 -13.66 -3.62
C ARG A 70 30.09 -14.14 -4.99
N ARG A 71 29.23 -14.10 -6.02
CA ARG A 71 29.61 -14.48 -7.40
C ARG A 71 30.69 -13.58 -7.97
N ARG A 72 30.58 -12.25 -7.79
CA ARG A 72 31.58 -11.30 -8.30
C ARG A 72 32.96 -11.48 -7.66
N GLU A 73 33.00 -11.78 -6.37
CA GLU A 73 34.26 -12.03 -5.64
C GLU A 73 34.98 -13.32 -6.12
N VAL A 74 34.23 -14.33 -6.58
CA VAL A 74 34.81 -15.57 -7.16
C VAL A 74 35.44 -15.31 -8.53
N VAL A 75 34.81 -14.47 -9.37
CA VAL A 75 35.31 -14.14 -10.72
C VAL A 75 36.59 -13.29 -10.67
N GLN A 76 36.72 -12.38 -9.70
CA GLN A 76 37.92 -11.54 -9.57
C GLN A 76 39.18 -12.31 -9.12
N ARG A 77 39.02 -13.47 -8.49
CA ARG A 77 40.18 -14.31 -8.07
C ARG A 77 40.73 -15.21 -9.17
N THR A 78 40.10 -15.28 -10.35
CA THR A 78 40.48 -16.20 -11.44
C THR A 78 41.26 -15.56 -12.60
N ASN A 79 41.45 -14.23 -12.63
CA ASN A 79 42.27 -13.55 -13.64
C ASN A 79 43.40 -12.70 -13.04
N PRO A 80 44.53 -13.30 -12.65
CA PRO A 80 45.83 -12.65 -12.74
C PRO A 80 46.51 -13.06 -14.05
N ASN A 81 47.14 -12.10 -14.73
CA ASN A 81 48.02 -12.24 -15.91
C ASN A 81 47.34 -11.98 -17.26
N GLU A 82 47.54 -10.78 -17.82
CA GLU A 82 48.61 -10.58 -18.80
C GLU A 82 48.72 -9.10 -19.20
N THR A 83 49.81 -8.48 -18.76
CA THR A 83 50.31 -7.21 -19.28
C THR A 83 51.06 -7.49 -20.57
N LYS A 84 50.50 -7.17 -21.74
CA LYS A 84 51.31 -6.92 -22.94
C LYS A 84 50.54 -6.13 -24.01
N SER A 85 51.02 -4.90 -24.23
CA SER A 85 51.49 -4.45 -25.54
C SER A 85 50.46 -4.27 -26.68
N ILE A 86 50.27 -2.98 -27.02
CA ILE A 86 50.31 -2.42 -28.38
C ILE A 86 49.00 -2.43 -29.22
N ASN A 87 48.53 -1.19 -29.43
CA ASN A 87 47.89 -0.59 -30.62
C ASN A 87 46.44 -0.89 -31.03
N SER A 88 45.86 0.19 -31.56
CA SER A 88 44.83 0.31 -32.59
C SER A 88 43.37 0.38 -32.16
N SER A 89 42.78 1.51 -32.54
CA SER A 89 41.37 1.85 -32.53
C SER A 89 40.53 0.78 -33.19
N THR A 90 39.54 0.22 -32.48
CA THR A 90 38.18 -0.02 -33.00
C THR A 90 37.26 -0.48 -31.88
N SER A 91 36.13 0.22 -31.77
CA SER A 91 34.84 -0.23 -31.22
C SER A 91 34.86 -1.40 -30.23
N SER A 92 34.70 -1.08 -28.95
CA SER A 92 34.03 -2.00 -28.03
C SER A 92 33.08 -1.14 -27.21
N TYR A 93 31.83 -1.15 -27.68
CA TYR A 93 30.66 -0.63 -26.98
C TYR A 93 30.66 -1.28 -25.60
N SER A 94 31.22 -0.59 -24.61
CA SER A 94 31.23 -1.03 -23.23
C SER A 94 29.77 -1.00 -22.79
N SER A 95 29.18 -2.19 -22.66
CA SER A 95 27.88 -2.37 -22.04
C SER A 95 27.99 -2.12 -20.54
N ASN A 96 28.33 -0.88 -20.18
CA ASN A 96 27.78 -0.26 -18.99
C ASN A 96 26.29 -0.12 -19.33
N ILE A 97 25.47 -1.05 -18.85
CA ILE A 97 24.03 -0.83 -18.81
C ILE A 97 23.84 0.38 -17.89
N GLN A 98 23.78 1.57 -18.52
CA GLN A 98 23.45 2.84 -17.89
C GLN A 98 22.02 2.70 -17.35
N SER A 99 21.91 2.18 -16.13
CA SER A 99 20.66 2.20 -15.35
C SER A 99 20.15 3.64 -15.14
N GLU A 100 21.04 4.62 -15.26
CA GLU A 100 20.75 6.05 -15.15
C GLU A 100 19.92 6.57 -16.34
N GLY A 101 20.12 6.01 -17.55
CA GLY A 101 19.38 6.42 -18.75
C GLY A 101 17.95 5.88 -18.80
N VAL A 102 17.72 4.65 -18.30
CA VAL A 102 16.38 4.02 -18.27
C VAL A 102 15.49 4.70 -17.22
N SER A 103 16.04 5.06 -16.06
CA SER A 103 15.30 5.79 -15.02
C SER A 103 14.87 7.18 -15.48
N TYR A 104 15.76 7.91 -16.17
CA TYR A 104 15.46 9.25 -16.70
C TYR A 104 14.42 9.22 -17.84
N ASP A 105 14.49 8.22 -18.73
CA ASP A 105 13.52 8.09 -19.83
C ASP A 105 12.11 7.75 -19.30
N ILE A 106 12.01 6.91 -18.27
CA ILE A 106 10.72 6.59 -17.62
C ILE A 106 10.16 7.82 -16.88
N TRP A 107 10.99 8.52 -16.12
CA TRP A 107 10.58 9.73 -15.40
C TRP A 107 10.09 10.82 -16.37
N SER A 108 10.84 11.10 -17.44
CA SER A 108 10.44 12.14 -18.41
C SER A 108 9.12 11.84 -19.13
N ARG A 109 8.82 10.55 -19.37
CA ARG A 109 7.54 10.12 -19.93
C ARG A 109 6.40 10.27 -18.92
N PHE A 110 6.66 9.94 -17.66
CA PHE A 110 5.71 10.16 -16.57
C PHE A 110 5.33 11.64 -16.45
N ILE A 111 6.32 12.54 -16.38
CA ILE A 111 6.09 14.00 -16.30
C ILE A 111 5.25 14.49 -17.47
N LYS A 112 5.61 14.12 -18.71
CA LYS A 112 4.84 14.52 -19.91
C LYS A 112 3.38 14.08 -19.88
N ILE A 113 3.10 12.88 -19.38
CA ILE A 113 1.72 12.37 -19.28
C ILE A 113 0.96 13.12 -18.19
N ALA A 114 1.58 13.33 -17.03
CA ALA A 114 0.97 14.05 -15.92
C ALA A 114 0.70 15.52 -16.28
N ASP A 115 1.66 16.25 -16.86
CA ASP A 115 1.49 17.62 -17.37
C ASP A 115 0.34 17.71 -18.37
N ARG A 116 0.27 16.75 -19.29
CA ARG A 116 -0.80 16.69 -20.29
C ARG A 116 -2.17 16.53 -19.64
N ILE A 117 -2.30 15.67 -18.63
CA ILE A 117 -3.56 15.47 -17.91
C ILE A 117 -3.94 16.73 -17.13
N ILE A 118 -2.99 17.35 -16.43
CA ILE A 118 -3.16 18.62 -15.70
C ILE A 118 -3.73 19.68 -16.63
N PHE A 119 -3.10 19.86 -17.80
CA PHE A 119 -3.48 20.88 -18.77
C PHE A 119 -4.82 20.57 -19.45
N GLU A 120 -5.02 19.34 -19.97
CA GLU A 120 -6.23 18.96 -20.71
C GLU A 120 -7.48 18.90 -19.82
N LYS A 121 -7.31 18.54 -18.54
CA LYS A 121 -8.43 18.40 -17.59
C LYS A 121 -8.57 19.59 -16.65
N ASN A 122 -7.68 20.58 -16.74
CA ASN A 122 -7.60 21.74 -15.85
C ASN A 122 -7.65 21.33 -14.36
N LEU A 123 -6.89 20.27 -14.02
CA LEU A 123 -6.82 19.71 -12.68
C LEU A 123 -5.61 20.26 -11.94
N ALA A 124 -5.73 20.41 -10.62
CA ALA A 124 -4.59 20.73 -9.79
C ALA A 124 -3.68 19.49 -9.62
N LEU A 125 -2.38 19.72 -9.42
CA LEU A 125 -1.36 18.67 -9.34
C LEU A 125 -1.64 17.66 -8.22
N ASP A 126 -2.18 18.12 -7.09
CA ASP A 126 -2.58 17.30 -5.95
C ASP A 126 -3.69 16.30 -6.33
N GLU A 127 -4.67 16.74 -7.12
CA GLU A 127 -5.75 15.88 -7.61
C GLU A 127 -5.24 14.81 -8.59
N VAL A 128 -4.30 15.19 -9.46
CA VAL A 128 -3.65 14.25 -10.39
C VAL A 128 -2.80 13.23 -9.63
N CYS A 129 -2.02 13.67 -8.64
CA CYS A 129 -1.24 12.79 -7.78
C CYS A 129 -2.13 11.81 -7.01
N ASN A 130 -3.28 12.27 -6.50
CA ASN A 130 -4.26 11.41 -5.82
C ASN A 130 -4.85 10.36 -6.76
N ARG A 131 -5.23 10.74 -7.98
CA ARG A 131 -5.80 9.79 -8.96
C ARG A 131 -4.78 8.74 -9.38
N ILE A 132 -3.54 9.13 -9.63
CA ILE A 132 -2.43 8.20 -9.95
C ILE A 132 -2.17 7.26 -8.77
N ALA A 133 -2.19 7.78 -7.54
CA ALA A 133 -2.02 6.96 -6.34
C ALA A 133 -3.14 5.92 -6.17
N ILE A 134 -4.39 6.30 -6.44
CA ILE A 134 -5.55 5.39 -6.44
C ILE A 134 -5.39 4.34 -7.54
N GLU A 135 -5.11 4.74 -8.78
CA GLU A 135 -4.99 3.82 -9.91
C GLU A 135 -3.88 2.77 -9.72
N ILE A 136 -2.73 3.19 -9.18
CA ILE A 136 -1.62 2.28 -8.85
C ILE A 136 -2.02 1.37 -7.68
N SER A 137 -2.73 1.89 -6.68
CA SER A 137 -3.24 1.08 -5.58
C SER A 137 -4.26 0.03 -6.05
N ASP A 138 -5.12 0.41 -7.00
CA ASP A 138 -6.14 -0.45 -7.61
C ASP A 138 -5.51 -1.49 -8.56
N SER A 139 -4.35 -1.18 -9.16
CA SER A 139 -3.59 -2.12 -9.98
C SER A 139 -2.95 -3.29 -9.20
N GLY A 140 -3.08 -3.29 -7.87
CA GLY A 140 -2.57 -4.36 -7.00
C GLY A 140 -1.05 -4.35 -6.78
N VAL A 141 -0.35 -3.34 -7.31
CA VAL A 141 1.12 -3.18 -7.20
C VAL A 141 1.55 -2.67 -5.81
N GLY A 142 0.60 -2.17 -5.01
CA GLY A 142 0.78 -1.75 -3.62
C GLY A 142 0.12 -0.41 -3.32
N LYS A 143 -0.17 -0.13 -2.04
CA LYS A 143 -0.71 1.17 -1.61
C LYS A 143 0.41 2.21 -1.62
N ILE A 144 0.33 3.15 -2.57
CA ILE A 144 1.15 4.36 -2.59
C ILE A 144 0.30 5.57 -2.23
N CYS A 145 0.87 6.54 -1.53
CA CYS A 145 0.15 7.77 -1.19
C CYS A 145 0.45 8.86 -2.23
N ALA A 146 -0.47 9.81 -2.38
CA ALA A 146 -0.31 10.94 -3.30
C ALA A 146 0.96 11.75 -3.04
N GLN A 147 1.43 11.81 -1.79
CA GLN A 147 2.68 12.45 -1.43
C GLN A 147 3.88 11.79 -2.12
N THR A 148 3.91 10.47 -2.25
CA THR A 148 4.97 9.75 -2.94
C THR A 148 4.97 10.07 -4.44
N VAL A 149 3.79 10.14 -5.05
CA VAL A 149 3.65 10.52 -6.47
C VAL A 149 4.07 11.97 -6.68
N ASN A 150 3.70 12.87 -5.76
CA ASN A 150 4.07 14.28 -5.82
C ASN A 150 5.58 14.48 -5.66
N ASN A 151 6.23 13.77 -4.73
CA ASN A 151 7.68 13.84 -4.58
C ASN A 151 8.40 13.35 -5.84
N PHE A 152 7.91 12.27 -6.47
CA PHE A 152 8.47 11.76 -7.74
C PHE A 152 8.25 12.73 -8.92
N TYR A 153 7.19 13.54 -8.88
CA TYR A 153 6.94 14.58 -9.86
C TYR A 153 7.91 15.78 -9.73
N GLN A 154 8.42 16.02 -8.51
CA GLN A 154 9.26 17.18 -8.18
C GLN A 154 10.78 16.91 -8.21
N GLU A 155 11.20 15.64 -8.26
CA GLU A 155 12.60 15.22 -8.47
C GLU A 155 13.16 15.71 -9.81
#